data_AF-A0A9E0X762-F1
#
_entry.id   AF-A0A9E0X762-F1
#
_cell.length_a   1.000
_cell.length_b   1.000
_cell.length_c   1.000
_cell.angle_alpha   90.00
_cell.angle_beta   90.00
_cell.angle_gamma   90.00
#
_symmetry.space_group_name_H-M   'P 1'
#
loop_
_entity.id
_entity.type
_entity.pdbx_description
1 polymer ?
#
loop_
_entity_poly.entity_id
_entity_poly.type
_entity_poly.pdbx_seq_one_letter_code
_entity_poly.pdbx_strand_id
1 'polypeptide(L)' 'MPYYIQLNQDGLAVAATEISAPLTPAPHLVPVDGLRGDLLGQVYDPQASAAAGQPVFVAPPAPPAQVFTRLT' A
#
# COMPACT_ATOMS: atom_id res chain seq x y z
N MET A 1 -18.73 9.19 0.91
CA MET A 1 -18.36 7.91 0.28
C MET A 1 -17.01 7.51 0.85
N PRO A 2 -16.84 6.31 1.41
CA PRO A 2 -15.54 5.85 1.92
C PRO A 2 -14.55 5.54 0.79
N TYR A 3 -13.26 5.73 1.09
CA TYR A 3 -12.15 5.43 0.21
C TYR A 3 -11.31 4.29 0.78
N TYR A 4 -10.84 3.41 -0.11
CA TYR A 4 -10.05 2.25 0.26
C TYR A 4 -8.85 2.09 -0.66
N ILE A 5 -7.74 1.64 -0.08
CA ILE A 5 -6.59 1.11 -0.81
C ILE A 5 -6.69 -0.42 -0.81
N GLN A 6 -6.62 -1.00 -2.00
CA GLN A 6 -6.54 -2.44 -2.19
C GLN A 6 -5.08 -2.89 -2.19
N LEU A 7 -4.78 -3.92 -1.39
CA LEU A 7 -3.46 -4.53 -1.29
C LEU A 7 -3.42 -5.83 -2.10
N ASN A 8 -2.25 -6.15 -2.67
CA ASN A 8 -1.96 -7.49 -3.16
C ASN A 8 -1.54 -8.42 -2.00
N GLN A 9 -1.15 -9.66 -2.32
CA GLN A 9 -0.71 -10.65 -1.33
C GLN A 9 0.57 -10.26 -0.58
N ASP A 10 1.39 -9.40 -1.19
CA ASP A 10 2.64 -8.87 -0.61
C ASP A 10 2.41 -7.60 0.23
N GLY A 11 1.16 -7.15 0.37
CA GLY A 11 0.82 -5.91 1.08
C GLY A 11 1.06 -4.64 0.26
N LEU A 12 1.32 -4.75 -1.04
CA LEU A 12 1.53 -3.61 -1.93
C LEU A 12 0.20 -3.01 -2.38
N ALA A 13 0.09 -1.69 -2.31
CA ALA A 13 -1.06 -0.93 -2.77
C ALA A 13 -1.18 -0.96 -4.29
N VAL A 14 -2.21 -1.65 -4.80
CA VAL A 14 -2.42 -1.86 -6.23
C VAL A 14 -3.60 -1.07 -6.80
N ALA A 15 -4.55 -0.64 -5.97
CA ALA A 15 -5.67 0.19 -6.40
C ALA A 15 -6.14 1.13 -5.29
N ALA A 16 -6.69 2.27 -5.69
CA ALA A 16 -7.37 3.22 -4.83
C ALA A 16 -8.80 3.40 -5.35
N THR A 17 -9.79 3.08 -4.52
CA THR A 17 -11.19 3.01 -4.94
C THR A 17 -12.06 3.85 -4.02
N GLU A 18 -12.97 4.62 -4.61
CA GLU A 18 -14.09 5.25 -3.93
C GLU A 18 -15.31 4.31 -4.00
N ILE A 19 -15.98 4.09 -2.87
CA ILE A 19 -17.10 3.17 -2.80
C ILE A 19 -18.31 3.89 -2.20
N SER A 20 -19.48 3.63 -2.77
CA SER A 20 -20.73 4.27 -2.36
C SER A 20 -21.22 3.84 -0.97
N ALA A 21 -20.69 2.74 -0.42
CA ALA A 21 -21.04 2.17 0.88
C ALA A 21 -19.81 1.60 1.59
N PRO A 22 -19.82 1.52 2.94
CA PRO A 22 -18.74 0.87 3.69
C PRO A 22 -18.61 -0.60 3.30
N LEU A 23 -17.38 -1.04 3.04
CA LEU A 23 -17.09 -2.45 2.85
C LEU A 23 -16.88 -3.16 4.19
N THR A 24 -17.16 -4.45 4.21
CA THR A 24 -16.77 -5.34 5.30
C THR A 24 -15.25 -5.31 5.47
N PRO A 25 -14.71 -5.23 6.70
CA PRO A 25 -13.27 -5.23 6.92
C PRO A 25 -12.63 -6.48 6.30
N ALA A 26 -11.61 -6.28 5.46
CA ALA A 26 -10.86 -7.34 4.82
C ALA A 26 -9.37 -7.03 4.89
N PRO A 27 -8.49 -8.04 5.03
CA PRO A 27 -7.05 -7.83 5.21
C PRO A 27 -6.36 -7.16 4.00
N HIS A 28 -6.99 -7.20 2.83
CA HIS A 28 -6.49 -6.58 1.60
C HIS A 28 -7.14 -5.21 1.33
N LEU A 29 -7.93 -4.66 2.26
CA LEU A 29 -8.58 -3.36 2.13
C LEU A 29 -8.22 -2.47 3.31
N VAL A 30 -7.59 -1.34 3.00
CA VAL A 30 -7.18 -0.35 3.99
C VAL A 30 -8.03 0.90 3.81
N PRO A 31 -8.86 1.32 4.78
CA PRO A 31 -9.61 2.56 4.70
C PRO A 31 -8.67 3.76 4.75
N VAL A 32 -8.93 4.76 3.90
CA VAL A 32 -8.13 5.99 3.81
C VAL A 32 -9.02 7.23 3.77
N ASP A 33 -8.47 8.37 4.18
CA ASP A 33 -9.16 9.66 4.18
C ASP A 33 -9.02 10.34 2.80
N GLY A 34 -9.76 9.85 1.82
CA GLY A 34 -9.77 10.39 0.45
C GLY A 34 -9.12 9.50 -0.62
N LEU A 35 -9.18 9.96 -1.87
CA LEU A 35 -8.57 9.25 -3.01
C LEU A 35 -7.05 9.42 -2.99
N ARG A 36 -6.34 8.39 -2.52
CA ARG A 36 -4.89 8.40 -2.30
C ARG A 36 -4.12 7.63 -3.37
N GLY A 37 -4.15 8.15 -4.59
CA GLY A 37 -3.40 7.59 -5.72
C GLY A 37 -1.87 7.67 -5.56
N ASP A 38 -1.39 8.56 -4.68
CA ASP A 38 0.02 8.68 -4.28
C ASP A 38 0.56 7.45 -3.54
N LEU A 39 -0.32 6.64 -2.97
CA LEU A 39 0.04 5.45 -2.21
C LEU A 39 0.23 4.22 -3.11
N LEU A 40 -0.19 4.29 -4.38
CA LEU A 40 -0.04 3.16 -5.30
C LEU A 40 1.43 2.83 -5.52
N GLY A 41 1.75 1.54 -5.45
CA GLY A 41 3.12 1.04 -5.49
C GLY A 41 3.86 1.06 -4.14
N GLN A 42 3.26 1.63 -3.09
CA GLN A 42 3.81 1.57 -1.74
C GLN A 42 3.35 0.31 -1.00
N VAL A 43 4.13 -0.13 -0.02
CA VAL A 43 3.83 -1.28 0.84
C VAL A 43 3.14 -0.80 2.11
N TYR A 44 2.02 -1.41 2.45
CA TYR A 44 1.31 -1.15 3.69
C TYR A 44 2.09 -1.73 4.88
N ASP A 45 2.37 -0.90 5.89
CA ASP A 45 3.02 -1.33 7.12
C ASP A 45 1.96 -1.45 8.24
N PRO A 46 1.50 -2.66 8.59
CA PRO A 46 0.50 -2.84 9.62
C PRO A 46 1.00 -2.45 11.02
N GLN A 47 2.30 -2.60 11.29
CA GLN A 47 2.87 -2.30 12.61
C GLN A 47 2.98 -0.78 12.80
N ALA A 48 3.51 -0.07 11.80
CA ALA A 48 3.57 1.38 11.82
C ALA A 48 2.16 1.98 11.82
N SER A 49 1.22 1.38 11.10
CA SER A 49 -0.18 1.83 11.08
C SER A 49 -0.84 1.69 12.45
N ALA A 50 -0.63 0.57 13.15
CA ALA A 50 -1.15 0.37 14.50
C ALA A 50 -0.53 1.36 15.51
N ALA A 51 0.76 1.66 15.38
CA ALA A 51 1.44 2.64 16.23
C ALA A 51 1.01 4.09 15.97
N ALA A 52 0.74 4.43 14.70
CA ALA A 52 0.34 5.79 14.29
C ALA A 52 -1.16 6.05 14.42
N GLY A 53 -1.99 5.01 14.55
CA GLY A 53 -3.45 5.12 14.56
C GLY A 53 -4.06 5.49 13.20
N GLN A 54 -3.26 5.43 12.14
CA GLN A 54 -3.65 5.78 10.77
C GLN A 54 -2.86 4.92 9.78
N PRO A 55 -3.36 4.67 8.57
CA PRO A 55 -2.69 3.80 7.61
C PRO A 55 -1.37 4.40 7.11
N VAL A 56 -0.30 3.66 7.32
CA VAL A 56 1.07 4.01 6.93
C VAL A 56 1.50 3.13 5.77
N PHE A 57 2.02 3.79 4.74
CA PHE A 57 2.58 3.16 3.56
C PHE A 57 4.03 3.60 3.42
N VAL A 58 4.89 2.67 3.02
CA VAL A 58 6.33 2.89 2.84
C VAL A 58 6.75 2.49 1.44
N ALA A 59 7.79 3.12 0.93
CA ALA A 59 8.36 2.72 -0.35
C ALA A 59 8.80 1.24 -0.28
N PRO A 60 8.53 0.42 -1.32
CA PRO A 60 9.03 -0.94 -1.36
C PRO A 60 10.56 -0.93 -1.32
N PRO A 61 11.19 -1.94 -0.69
CA PRO A 61 12.63 -2.06 -0.70
C PRO A 61 13.13 -2.05 -2.14
N ALA A 62 14.12 -1.20 -2.43
CA ALA A 62 14.73 -1.15 -3.75
C ALA A 62 15.26 -2.54 -4.11
N PRO A 63 15.07 -3.00 -5.37
CA PRO A 63 15.70 -4.24 -5.79
C PRO A 63 17.21 -4.15 -5.56
N PRO A 64 17.87 -5.25 -5.14
CA PRO A 64 19.31 -5.24 -4.97
C PRO A 64 19.95 -4.76 -6.27
N ALA A 65 20.89 -3.82 -6.17
CA ALA A 65 21.59 -3.29 -7.32
C ALA A 65 22.13 -4.46 -8.15
N GLN A 66 21.67 -4.60 -9.40
CA GLN A 66 22.21 -5.58 -10.32
C GLN A 66 23.67 -5.19 -10.56
N VAL A 67 24.59 -5.87 -9.89
CA VAL A 67 26.02 -5.78 -10.18
C VAL A 67 26.20 -6.38 -11.56
N PHE A 68 26.15 -5.53 -12.59
CA PHE A 68 26.63 -5.90 -13.91
C PHE A 68 28.14 -6.06 -13.79
N THR A 69 28.59 -7.28 -13.50
CA THR A 69 29.99 -7.67 -13.64
C THR A 69 30.33 -7.58 -15.11
N ARG A 70 30.81 -6.42 -15.55
CA ARG A 70 31.36 -6.24 -16.89
C ARG A 70 32.62 -7.10 -16.98
N LEU A 71 32.53 -8.25 -17.63
CA LEU A 71 33.71 -9.03 -18.03
C LEU A 71 34.48 -8.20 -19.07
N THR A 72 35.61 -7.63 -18.66
CA THR A 72 36.66 -7.09 -19.53
C THR A 72 37.86 -8.01 -19.50
#